data_AF-A0A7C2N163-F1
#
_entry.id   AF-A0A7C2N163-F1
#
_cell.length_a   1.000
_cell.length_b   1.000
_cell.length_c   1.000
_cell.angle_alpha   90.00
_cell.angle_beta   90.00
_cell.angle_gamma   90.00
#
_symmetry.space_group_name_H-M   'P 1'
#
loop_
_entity.id
_entity.type
_entity.pdbx_description
1 polymer ?
#
loop_
_entity_poly.entity_id
_entity_poly.type
_entity_poly.pdbx_seq_one_letter_code
_entity_poly.pdbx_strand_id
1 'polypeptide(L)' 'MPSIPSDAAAEEFVATADLSEFDLSGFKPMNFEFEAKSAALNMRLPKNLLDAVKRKAAAKGMPYTRYVRLLIENDVSR' A
#
# COMPACT_ATOMS: atom_id res chain seq x y z
N MET A 1 2.12 13.84 -16.66
CA MET A 1 1.33 14.50 -15.59
C MET A 1 1.89 15.88 -15.29
N PRO A 2 1.03 16.88 -15.06
CA PRO A 2 1.46 18.23 -14.68
C PRO A 2 2.06 18.24 -13.25
N SER A 3 2.86 19.26 -12.95
CA SER A 3 3.35 19.50 -11.59
C SER A 3 2.22 20.06 -10.74
N ILE A 4 1.83 19.34 -9.68
CA ILE A 4 0.75 19.73 -8.77
C ILE A 4 1.36 20.05 -7.40
N PRO A 5 1.20 21.28 -6.87
CA PRO A 5 1.96 21.74 -5.71
C PRO A 5 1.40 21.32 -4.35
N SER A 6 0.17 20.78 -4.28
CA SER A 6 -0.46 20.37 -3.03
C SER A 6 -1.50 19.26 -3.23
N ASP A 7 -1.85 18.55 -2.16
CA ASP A 7 -2.88 17.51 -2.18
C ASP A 7 -4.26 18.07 -2.56
N ALA A 8 -4.63 19.24 -2.03
CA ALA A 8 -5.89 19.89 -2.38
C ALA A 8 -5.95 20.27 -3.88
N ALA A 9 -4.84 20.72 -4.46
CA ALA A 9 -4.76 21.00 -5.89
C ALA A 9 -4.81 19.70 -6.72
N ALA A 10 -4.34 18.58 -6.18
CA ALA A 10 -4.44 17.27 -6.83
C ALA A 10 -5.88 16.76 -6.84
N GLU A 11 -6.60 16.92 -5.74
CA GLU A 11 -8.03 16.58 -5.63
C GLU A 11 -8.87 17.37 -6.65
N GLU A 12 -8.67 18.69 -6.71
CA GLU A 12 -9.37 19.56 -7.66
C GLU A 12 -9.03 19.20 -9.12
N PHE A 13 -7.75 18.93 -9.41
CA PHE A 13 -7.30 18.52 -10.74
C PHE A 13 -7.96 17.20 -11.17
N VAL A 14 -7.95 16.17 -10.32
CA VAL A 14 -8.57 14.88 -10.63
C VAL A 14 -10.08 15.00 -10.79
N ALA A 15 -10.74 15.89 -10.03
CA ALA A 15 -12.19 16.08 -10.11
C ALA A 15 -12.65 16.77 -11.39
N THR A 16 -11.79 17.61 -11.99
CA THR A 16 -12.17 18.50 -13.11
C THR A 16 -11.53 18.15 -14.44
N ALA A 17 -10.34 17.53 -14.43
CA ALA A 17 -9.59 17.24 -15.65
C ALA A 17 -10.06 15.93 -16.31
N ASP A 18 -10.05 15.92 -17.64
CA ASP A 18 -10.19 14.67 -18.41
C ASP A 18 -8.87 13.90 -18.34
N LEU A 19 -8.85 12.84 -17.54
CA LEU A 19 -7.65 12.02 -17.33
C LEU A 19 -7.27 11.16 -18.55
N SER A 20 -8.14 11.02 -19.55
CA SER A 20 -7.87 10.24 -20.77
C SER A 20 -6.83 10.90 -21.68
N GLU A 21 -6.62 12.21 -21.53
CA GLU A 21 -5.63 12.98 -22.29
C GLU A 21 -4.19 12.80 -21.76
N PHE A 22 -4.02 12.13 -20.61
CA PHE A 22 -2.72 11.99 -19.96
C PHE A 22 -2.16 10.58 -20.12
N ASP A 23 -0.85 10.47 -20.35
CA ASP A 23 -0.13 9.20 -20.26
C ASP A 23 0.02 8.80 -18.78
N LEU A 24 -0.80 7.83 -18.37
CA LEU A 24 -0.81 7.23 -17.03
C LEU A 24 -0.08 5.88 -16.97
N SER A 25 0.58 5.44 -18.05
CA SER A 25 1.22 4.11 -18.11
C SER A 25 2.33 3.90 -17.06
N GLY A 26 2.92 4.99 -16.56
CA GLY A 26 3.91 4.96 -15.47
C GLY A 26 3.31 4.86 -14.06
N PHE A 27 1.99 5.01 -13.91
CA PHE A 27 1.35 4.92 -12.60
C PHE A 27 1.35 3.47 -12.11
N LYS A 28 1.67 3.31 -10.82
CA LYS A 28 1.58 2.03 -10.13
C LYS A 28 0.45 2.11 -9.12
N PRO A 29 -0.40 1.07 -8.99
CA PRO A 29 -1.40 1.01 -7.93
C PRO A 29 -0.74 1.29 -6.58
N MET A 30 -1.23 2.31 -5.89
CA MET A 30 -0.74 2.72 -4.58
C MET A 30 -1.88 2.57 -3.58
N ASN A 31 -1.74 1.61 -2.66
CA ASN A 31 -2.69 1.41 -1.58
C ASN A 31 -2.30 2.30 -0.40
N PHE A 32 -3.00 3.43 -0.25
CA PHE A 32 -2.96 4.26 0.94
C PHE A 32 -3.64 3.52 2.11
N GLU A 33 -3.12 3.69 3.32
CA GLU A 33 -3.19 2.69 4.39
C GLU A 33 -4.58 2.17 4.79
N PHE A 34 -4.61 0.85 4.93
CA PHE A 34 -5.42 -0.02 5.79
C PHE A 34 -6.22 0.67 6.89
N GLU A 35 -7.43 0.16 7.15
CA GLU A 35 -8.27 0.56 8.29
C GLU A 35 -7.47 0.79 9.57
N ALA A 36 -7.96 1.73 10.38
CA ALA A 36 -7.33 2.09 11.65
C ALA A 36 -7.04 0.83 12.49
N LYS A 37 -5.85 0.79 13.11
CA LYS A 37 -5.40 -0.33 13.95
C LYS A 37 -6.29 -0.44 15.19
N SER A 38 -7.37 -1.20 15.11
CA SER A 38 -8.38 -1.35 16.17
C SER A 38 -8.24 -2.64 16.99
N ALA A 39 -7.54 -3.66 16.44
CA ALA A 39 -7.37 -4.97 17.07
C ALA A 39 -5.93 -5.50 16.92
N ALA A 40 -5.58 -6.47 17.77
CA ALA A 40 -4.26 -7.12 17.79
C ALA A 40 -4.35 -8.61 17.48
N LEU A 41 -3.44 -9.11 16.64
CA LEU A 41 -3.24 -10.53 16.35
C LEU A 41 -2.00 -11.04 17.09
N ASN A 42 -2.19 -11.87 18.12
CA ASN A 42 -1.11 -12.51 18.86
C ASN A 42 -0.97 -13.98 18.43
N MET A 43 0.17 -14.36 17.87
CA MET A 43 0.39 -15.72 17.37
C MET A 43 1.83 -16.22 17.54
N ARG A 44 2.00 -17.54 17.61
CA ARG A 44 3.32 -18.19 17.61
C ARG A 44 3.70 -18.59 16.18
N LEU A 45 4.97 -18.40 15.83
CA LEU A 45 5.51 -18.72 14.51
C LEU A 45 6.86 -19.43 14.64
N PRO A 46 7.17 -20.41 13.78
CA PRO A 46 8.53 -20.89 13.60
C PRO A 46 9.50 -19.75 13.28
N LYS A 47 10.70 -19.77 13.88
CA LYS A 47 11.69 -18.70 13.70
C LYS A 47 12.08 -18.50 12.23
N ASN A 48 12.29 -19.60 11.51
CA ASN A 48 12.63 -19.58 10.09
C ASN A 48 11.54 -18.89 9.23
N LEU A 49 10.27 -19.07 9.58
CA LEU A 49 9.15 -18.43 8.90
C LEU A 49 9.14 -16.92 9.16
N LEU A 50 9.29 -16.50 10.42
CA LEU A 50 9.37 -15.07 10.77
C LEU A 50 10.54 -14.38 10.04
N ASP A 51 11.71 -15.02 10.00
CA ASP A 51 12.88 -14.48 9.32
C ASP A 51 12.65 -14.36 7.79
N ALA A 52 11.95 -15.32 7.17
CA ALA A 52 11.57 -15.25 5.76
C ALA A 52 10.59 -14.10 5.47
N VAL A 53 9.60 -13.88 6.34
CA VAL A 53 8.66 -12.76 6.24
C VAL A 53 9.39 -11.42 6.33
N LYS A 54 10.32 -11.29 7.28
CA LYS A 54 11.14 -10.07 7.44
C LYS A 54 11.98 -9.78 6.20
N ARG A 55 12.62 -10.79 5.60
CA ARG A 55 13.38 -10.62 4.35
C ARG A 55 12.51 -10.16 3.18
N LYS A 56 11.33 -10.76 3.01
CA LYS A 56 10.38 -10.34 1.95
C LYS A 56 9.89 -8.90 2.15
N ALA A 57 9.61 -8.51 3.40
CA ALA A 57 9.21 -7.14 3.72
C ALA A 57 10.33 -6.12 3.42
N ALA A 58 11.57 -6.45 3.81
CA ALA A 58 12.74 -5.61 3.52
C ALA A 58 12.97 -5.44 2.01
N ALA A 59 12.84 -6.53 1.21
CA ALA A 59 12.94 -6.47 -0.24
C ALA A 59 11.84 -5.59 -0.89
N LYS A 60 10.73 -5.35 -0.18
CA LYS A 60 9.63 -4.47 -0.58
C LYS A 60 9.72 -3.06 0.04
N GLY A 61 10.78 -2.77 0.79
CA GLY A 61 10.98 -1.47 1.45
C GLY A 61 9.93 -1.14 2.53
N MET A 62 9.33 -2.15 3.16
CA MET A 62 8.24 -1.95 4.13
C MET A 62 8.49 -2.67 5.47
N PRO A 63 7.94 -2.17 6.60
CA PRO A 63 7.99 -2.88 7.87
C PRO A 63 7.31 -4.25 7.78
N TYR A 64 7.88 -5.27 8.43
CA TYR A 64 7.35 -6.63 8.36
C TYR A 64 5.92 -6.76 8.93
N THR A 65 5.56 -5.95 9.92
CA THR A 65 4.18 -5.91 10.46
C THR A 65 3.18 -5.37 9.44
N ARG A 66 3.57 -4.35 8.66
CA ARG A 66 2.77 -3.85 7.53
C ARG A 66 2.64 -4.92 6.45
N TYR A 67 3.71 -5.66 6.18
CA TYR A 67 3.71 -6.73 5.18
C TYR A 67 2.79 -7.89 5.58
N VAL A 68 2.80 -8.30 6.86
CA VAL A 68 1.87 -9.34 7.36
C VAL A 68 0.41 -8.92 7.19
N ARG A 69 0.09 -7.66 7.51
CA ARG A 69 -1.28 -7.14 7.33
C ARG A 69 -1.72 -7.19 5.86
N LEU A 70 -0.86 -6.72 4.95
CA LEU A 70 -1.10 -6.78 3.51
C LEU A 70 -1.38 -8.22 3.03
N LEU A 71 -0.65 -9.22 3.57
CA LEU A 71 -0.88 -10.62 3.23
C LEU A 71 -2.26 -11.11 3.69
N ILE A 72 -2.66 -10.78 4.92
CA ILE A 72 -3.97 -11.17 5.47
C ILE A 72 -5.09 -10.52 4.68
N GLU A 73 -4.99 -9.22 4.39
CA GLU A 73 -6.03 -8.51 3.65
C GLU A 73 -6.17 -9.02 2.21
N ASN A 74 -5.05 -9.29 1.52
CA ASN A 74 -5.10 -9.85 0.17
C ASN A 74 -5.68 -11.27 0.12
N ASP A 75 -5.55 -12.03 1.19
CA ASP A 75 -6.09 -13.39 1.30
C ASP A 75 -7.61 -13.36 1.57
N VAL A 76 -8.07 -12.48 2.46
CA VAL A 76 -9.47 -12.38 2.86
C VAL A 76 -10.32 -11.56 1.87
N SER A 77 -9.73 -10.63 1.13
CA SER A 77 -10.45 -9.78 0.16
C SER A 77 -10.61 -10.43 -1.22
N ARG A 78 -10.21 -11.70 -1.37
CA ARG A 78 -10.33 -12.48 -2.61
C ARG A 78 -11.62 -13.28 -2.69
#